data_AF-A0A958LW80-F1
#
_entry.id   AF-A0A958LW80-F1
#
_cell.length_a   1.000
_cell.length_b   1.000
_cell.length_c   1.000
_cell.angle_alpha   90.00
_cell.angle_beta   90.00
_cell.angle_gamma   90.00
#
_symmetry.space_group_name_H-M   'P 1'
#
loop_
_entity.id
_entity.type
_entity.pdbx_description
1 polymer ?
#
loop_
_entity_poly.entity_id
_entity_poly.type
_entity_poly.pdbx_seq_one_letter_code
_entity_poly.pdbx_strand_id
1 'polypeptide(L)'
;MNLSILSSIFLGLILNSSAWAGYQEIPQDRLESYKVATILAGQKSSFTHCAVSGYLEHNDVQDYITIATSGRIDSSGSQPILIFEYETSGKKYLATVSSTSDYKLLVSIKVEEFIWSDVNTGDLQNPRIEKGFTLNAYGECN
;
A
#
# COMPACT_ATOMS: atom_id res chain seq x y z
N MET A 1 38.83 -1.65 55.59
CA MET A 1 39.54 -1.10 54.42
C MET A 1 38.56 -1.09 53.26
N ASN A 2 38.41 0.09 52.66
CA ASN A 2 37.52 0.36 51.54
C ASN A 2 37.82 -0.54 50.34
N LEU A 3 36.77 -1.03 49.68
CA LEU A 3 36.74 -1.07 48.21
C LEU A 3 35.30 -0.90 47.74
N SER A 4 35.05 0.25 47.12
CA SER A 4 33.84 0.60 46.40
C SER A 4 33.86 -0.01 44.98
N ILE A 5 32.74 0.17 44.25
CA ILE A 5 32.56 0.14 42.78
C ILE A 5 32.57 -1.30 42.18
N LEU A 6 31.64 -1.78 41.33
CA LEU A 6 30.83 -1.18 40.26
C LEU A 6 29.46 -1.88 40.11
N SER A 7 28.46 -1.05 39.79
CA SER A 7 27.21 -1.43 39.14
C SER A 7 27.47 -2.14 37.80
N SER A 8 26.72 -3.21 37.53
CA SER A 8 26.51 -3.71 36.16
C SER A 8 25.06 -4.14 36.04
N ILE A 9 24.22 -3.17 35.66
CA ILE A 9 22.87 -3.41 35.18
C ILE A 9 23.03 -4.25 33.92
N PHE A 10 22.70 -5.54 33.99
CA PHE A 10 22.59 -6.39 32.81
C PHE A 10 21.25 -6.08 32.14
N LEU A 11 21.22 -4.95 31.42
CA LEU A 11 20.16 -4.60 30.49
C LEU A 11 20.47 -5.26 29.14
N GLY A 12 19.47 -5.93 28.56
CA GLY A 12 19.41 -6.11 27.13
C GLY A 12 19.75 -7.51 26.63
N LEU A 13 18.70 -8.25 26.30
CA LEU A 13 18.48 -8.77 24.94
C LEU A 13 17.01 -9.21 24.87
N ILE A 14 16.11 -8.24 24.75
CA ILE A 14 14.83 -8.51 24.11
C ILE A 14 15.20 -8.76 22.65
N LEU A 15 15.36 -10.03 22.29
CA LEU A 15 15.31 -10.47 20.91
C LEU A 15 13.87 -10.25 20.42
N ASN A 16 13.53 -9.00 20.12
CA ASN A 16 12.41 -8.70 19.23
C ASN A 16 12.85 -9.21 17.86
N SER A 17 12.65 -10.50 17.62
CA SER A 17 12.69 -11.05 16.28
C SER A 17 11.71 -10.22 15.46
N SER A 18 12.27 -9.44 14.55
CA SER A 18 11.59 -8.61 13.56
C SER A 18 10.47 -9.42 12.92
N ALA A 19 9.22 -9.11 13.28
CA ALA A 19 8.06 -9.53 12.50
C ALA A 19 8.20 -8.84 11.14
N TRP A 20 8.76 -9.54 10.17
CA TRP A 20 8.56 -9.19 8.78
C TRP A 20 7.10 -9.52 8.48
N ALA A 21 6.20 -8.61 8.87
CA ALA A 21 4.85 -8.58 8.36
C ALA A 21 4.92 -8.24 6.87
N GLY A 22 5.26 -9.25 6.07
CA GLY A 22 5.16 -9.15 4.63
C GLY A 22 3.69 -9.26 4.26
N TYR A 23 3.25 -8.39 3.35
CA TYR A 23 1.96 -8.53 2.70
C TYR A 23 1.75 -9.97 2.23
N GLN A 24 0.64 -10.57 2.65
CA GLN A 24 0.22 -11.90 2.22
C GLN A 24 -0.59 -11.77 0.94
N GLU A 25 -0.30 -12.58 -0.07
CA GLU A 25 -1.12 -12.60 -1.29
C GLU A 25 -2.55 -13.06 -0.94
N ILE A 26 -3.54 -12.38 -1.51
CA ILE A 26 -4.94 -12.77 -1.40
C ILE A 26 -5.15 -13.94 -2.37
N PRO A 27 -5.60 -15.12 -1.88
CA PRO A 27 -5.94 -16.24 -2.75
C PRO A 27 -6.97 -15.84 -3.81
N GLN A 28 -6.78 -16.30 -5.05
CA GLN A 28 -7.63 -15.91 -6.19
C GLN A 28 -9.12 -16.26 -5.97
N ASP A 29 -9.41 -17.38 -5.30
CA ASP A 29 -10.78 -17.79 -4.93
C ASP A 29 -11.44 -16.86 -3.89
N ARG A 30 -10.66 -16.03 -3.20
CA ARG A 30 -11.13 -15.06 -2.19
C ARG A 30 -11.10 -13.62 -2.66
N LEU A 31 -10.39 -13.30 -3.74
CA LEU A 31 -10.18 -11.94 -4.21
C LEU A 31 -11.49 -11.16 -4.35
N GLU A 32 -12.52 -11.76 -4.95
CA GLU A 32 -13.82 -11.13 -5.13
C GLU A 32 -14.49 -10.78 -3.80
N SER A 33 -14.39 -11.66 -2.80
CA SER A 33 -14.94 -11.39 -1.46
C SER A 33 -14.24 -10.21 -0.79
N TYR A 34 -12.92 -10.08 -0.98
CA TYR A 34 -12.17 -8.92 -0.49
C TYR A 34 -12.57 -7.63 -1.19
N LYS A 35 -12.73 -7.65 -2.52
CA LYS A 35 -13.21 -6.46 -3.26
C LYS A 35 -14.58 -6.00 -2.76
N VAL A 36 -15.55 -6.91 -2.68
CA VAL A 36 -16.90 -6.61 -2.19
C VAL A 36 -16.87 -6.05 -0.77
N ALA A 37 -16.13 -6.68 0.14
CA ALA A 37 -16.02 -6.20 1.52
C ALA A 37 -15.40 -4.79 1.60
N THR A 38 -14.38 -4.52 0.77
CA THR A 38 -13.73 -3.22 0.70
C THR A 38 -14.68 -2.13 0.21
N ILE A 39 -15.42 -2.40 -0.87
CA ILE A 39 -16.41 -1.47 -1.44
C ILE A 39 -17.51 -1.17 -0.40
N LEU A 40 -18.02 -2.19 0.28
CA LEU A 40 -19.02 -2.03 1.34
C LEU A 40 -18.49 -1.21 2.52
N ALA A 41 -17.23 -1.38 2.92
CA ALA A 41 -16.60 -0.55 3.94
C ALA A 41 -16.44 0.90 3.46
N GLY A 42 -16.05 1.11 2.19
CA GLY A 42 -15.92 2.42 1.58
C GLY A 42 -17.22 3.20 1.53
N GLN A 43 -18.34 2.54 1.18
CA GLN A 43 -19.68 3.13 1.21
C GLN A 43 -20.12 3.62 2.60
N LYS A 44 -19.60 3.00 3.67
CA LYS A 44 -19.85 3.41 5.06
C LYS A 44 -18.87 4.46 5.56
N SER A 45 -17.79 4.69 4.83
CA SER A 45 -16.74 5.62 5.21
C SER A 45 -17.09 7.00 4.72
N SER A 46 -16.77 8.02 5.51
CA SER A 46 -16.95 9.42 5.13
C SER A 46 -15.58 10.02 4.82
N PHE A 47 -15.18 9.98 3.56
CA PHE A 47 -13.99 10.68 3.10
C PHE A 47 -14.27 12.17 3.04
N THR A 48 -13.43 12.96 3.68
CA THR A 48 -13.59 14.41 3.79
C THR A 48 -12.62 15.16 2.90
N HIS A 49 -11.56 14.49 2.46
CA HIS A 49 -10.54 15.06 1.62
C HIS A 49 -10.17 14.09 0.50
N CYS A 50 -10.37 14.50 -0.75
CA CYS A 50 -9.88 13.77 -1.91
C CYS A 50 -8.97 14.67 -2.74
N ALA A 51 -7.76 14.21 -3.02
CA ALA A 51 -6.78 14.89 -3.84
C ALA A 51 -6.45 14.01 -5.06
N VAL A 52 -6.37 14.62 -6.24
CA VAL A 52 -6.02 13.94 -7.50
C VAL A 52 -4.91 14.72 -8.19
N SER A 53 -3.94 13.99 -8.72
CA SER A 53 -2.85 14.53 -9.54
C SER A 53 -2.72 13.71 -10.83
N GLY A 54 -2.55 14.40 -11.95
CA GLY A 54 -2.58 13.78 -13.27
C GLY A 54 -4.02 13.45 -13.72
N TYR A 55 -4.13 12.58 -14.73
CA TYR A 55 -5.40 12.07 -15.22
C TYR A 55 -5.53 10.59 -14.84
N LEU A 56 -6.46 10.29 -13.94
CA LEU A 56 -6.88 8.93 -13.63
C LEU A 56 -7.95 8.50 -14.64
N GLU A 57 -7.79 7.30 -15.20
CA GLU A 57 -8.75 6.74 -16.16
C GLU A 57 -10.17 6.56 -15.58
N HIS A 58 -10.28 6.28 -14.27
CA HIS A 58 -11.55 6.22 -13.56
C HIS A 58 -11.65 7.36 -12.55
N ASN A 59 -12.83 7.97 -12.47
CA ASN A 59 -13.08 9.10 -11.58
C ASN A 59 -13.36 8.66 -10.13
N ASP A 60 -13.83 7.42 -9.92
CA ASP A 60 -14.04 6.86 -8.59
C ASP A 60 -12.87 5.93 -8.21
N VAL A 61 -12.24 6.20 -7.07
CA VAL A 61 -11.15 5.37 -6.53
C VAL A 61 -11.61 3.93 -6.24
N GLN A 62 -12.91 3.70 -6.03
CA GLN A 62 -13.48 2.36 -5.83
C GLN A 62 -13.56 1.53 -7.12
N ASP A 63 -13.61 2.15 -8.30
CA ASP A 63 -13.63 1.43 -9.58
C ASP A 63 -12.35 0.60 -9.76
N TYR A 64 -11.22 1.12 -9.29
CA TYR A 64 -9.91 0.44 -9.33
C TYR A 64 -9.86 -0.84 -8.48
N ILE A 65 -10.65 -0.91 -7.40
CA ILE A 65 -10.79 -2.13 -6.60
C ILE A 65 -11.58 -3.17 -7.40
N THR A 66 -12.64 -2.75 -8.09
CA THR A 66 -13.53 -3.64 -8.86
C THR A 66 -12.77 -4.35 -9.99
N ILE A 67 -11.94 -3.62 -10.73
CA ILE A 67 -11.20 -4.15 -11.88
C ILE A 67 -9.94 -4.94 -11.52
N ALA A 68 -9.51 -4.94 -10.25
CA ALA A 68 -8.28 -5.59 -9.83
C ALA A 68 -8.23 -7.09 -10.16
N THR A 69 -7.07 -7.59 -10.60
CA THR A 69 -6.85 -8.99 -10.97
C THR A 69 -6.02 -9.74 -9.93
N SER A 70 -5.43 -9.02 -8.99
CA SER A 70 -4.73 -9.59 -7.85
C SER A 70 -4.81 -8.67 -6.64
N GLY A 71 -4.41 -9.17 -5.48
CA GLY A 71 -4.29 -8.34 -4.29
C GLY A 71 -3.44 -8.96 -3.21
N ARG A 72 -3.09 -8.14 -2.23
CA ARG A 72 -2.29 -8.51 -1.07
C ARG A 72 -2.89 -7.85 0.17
N ILE A 73 -2.69 -8.47 1.33
CA ILE A 73 -3.19 -7.99 2.60
C ILE A 73 -2.09 -8.04 3.65
N ASP A 74 -1.96 -6.94 4.39
CA ASP A 74 -1.35 -6.94 5.71
C ASP A 74 -2.48 -6.82 6.73
N SER A 75 -2.74 -7.93 7.43
CA SER A 75 -3.72 -7.98 8.52
C SER A 75 -3.10 -7.74 9.88
N SER A 76 -1.79 -7.54 9.94
CA SER A 76 -1.07 -7.28 11.17
C SER A 76 -1.10 -5.79 11.51
N GLY A 77 -1.18 -5.47 12.79
CA GLY A 77 -1.23 -4.08 13.27
C GLY A 77 -2.65 -3.54 13.51
N SER A 78 -2.72 -2.26 13.91
CA SER A 78 -3.98 -1.59 14.27
C SER A 78 -4.77 -1.08 13.06
N GLN A 79 -4.18 -1.07 11.88
CA GLN A 79 -4.79 -0.62 10.63
C GLN A 79 -4.44 -1.60 9.52
N PRO A 80 -5.31 -2.58 9.24
CA PRO A 80 -5.09 -3.51 8.15
C PRO A 80 -5.01 -2.78 6.81
N ILE A 81 -4.07 -3.22 5.97
CA ILE A 81 -3.83 -2.66 4.63
C ILE A 81 -4.17 -3.71 3.59
N LEU A 82 -4.93 -3.32 2.57
CA LEU A 82 -5.17 -4.12 1.38
C LEU A 82 -4.58 -3.39 0.18
N ILE A 83 -3.93 -4.13 -0.70
CA ILE A 83 -3.41 -3.62 -1.96
C ILE A 83 -4.10 -4.42 -3.06
N PHE A 84 -4.84 -3.74 -3.93
CA PHE A 84 -5.43 -4.31 -5.13
C PHE A 84 -4.63 -3.87 -6.35
N GLU A 85 -4.34 -4.80 -7.24
CA GLU A 85 -3.51 -4.56 -8.41
C GLU A 85 -4.23 -4.98 -9.70
N TYR A 86 -4.15 -4.12 -10.70
CA TYR A 86 -4.58 -4.38 -12.08
C TYR A 86 -3.43 -4.03 -13.02
N GLU A 87 -3.10 -4.91 -13.95
CA GLU A 87 -2.06 -4.66 -14.95
C GLU A 87 -2.62 -4.95 -16.35
N THR A 88 -2.35 -4.04 -17.29
CA THR A 88 -2.64 -4.20 -18.71
C THR A 88 -1.35 -4.05 -19.51
N SER A 89 -1.42 -4.17 -20.84
CA SER A 89 -0.27 -3.95 -21.71
C SER A 89 0.21 -2.49 -21.62
N GLY A 90 1.17 -2.23 -20.75
CA GLY A 90 1.82 -0.93 -20.59
C GLY A 90 1.27 -0.04 -19.48
N LYS A 91 0.29 -0.49 -18.68
CA LYS A 91 -0.18 0.23 -17.49
C LYS A 91 -0.32 -0.70 -16.29
N LYS A 92 -0.05 -0.16 -15.11
CA LYS A 92 -0.26 -0.83 -13.83
C LYS A 92 -0.99 0.10 -12.89
N TYR A 93 -1.96 -0.42 -12.15
CA TYR A 93 -2.73 0.31 -11.16
C TYR A 93 -2.57 -0.37 -9.80
N LEU A 94 -2.35 0.43 -8.77
CA LEU A 94 -2.31 -0.02 -7.38
C LEU A 94 -3.33 0.77 -6.56
N ALA A 95 -4.34 0.10 -6.01
CA ALA A 95 -5.25 0.67 -5.04
C ALA A 95 -4.87 0.16 -3.64
N THR A 96 -4.27 1.03 -2.84
CA THR A 96 -3.92 0.78 -1.44
C THR A 96 -5.04 1.30 -0.54
N VAL A 97 -5.58 0.42 0.29
CA VAL A 97 -6.71 0.70 1.17
C VAL A 97 -6.27 0.47 2.61
N SER A 98 -6.36 1.51 3.44
CA SER A 98 -6.16 1.38 4.88
C SER A 98 -7.51 1.40 5.58
N SER A 99 -7.64 0.56 6.61
CA SER A 99 -8.91 0.34 7.28
C SER A 99 -8.80 0.43 8.79
N THR A 100 -9.94 0.57 9.43
CA THR A 100 -10.10 0.33 10.87
C THR A 100 -9.79 -1.13 11.21
N SER A 101 -9.37 -1.41 12.44
CA SER A 101 -8.99 -2.76 12.87
C SER A 101 -10.11 -3.81 12.74
N ASP A 102 -11.38 -3.40 12.78
CA ASP A 102 -12.53 -4.29 12.60
C ASP A 102 -13.04 -4.36 11.15
N TYR A 103 -12.35 -3.69 10.23
CA TYR A 103 -12.60 -3.65 8.79
C TYR A 103 -13.97 -3.09 8.38
N LYS A 104 -14.69 -2.41 9.28
CA LYS A 104 -16.03 -1.88 8.95
C LYS A 104 -16.00 -0.54 8.24
N LEU A 105 -14.92 0.21 8.45
CA LEU A 105 -14.67 1.52 7.86
C LEU A 105 -13.27 1.57 7.27
N LEU A 106 -13.15 2.28 6.16
CA LEU A 106 -11.91 2.66 5.53
C LEU A 106 -11.43 3.98 6.14
N VAL A 107 -10.12 4.05 6.37
CA VAL A 107 -9.41 5.26 6.80
C VAL A 107 -8.92 6.01 5.58
N SER A 108 -8.43 5.28 4.57
CA SER A 108 -7.95 5.89 3.34
C SER A 108 -8.05 4.94 2.15
N ILE A 109 -8.15 5.53 0.96
CA ILE A 109 -7.95 4.85 -0.32
C ILE A 109 -6.98 5.68 -1.14
N LYS A 110 -5.86 5.09 -1.54
CA LYS A 110 -4.90 5.69 -2.47
C LYS A 110 -4.81 4.83 -3.72
N VAL A 111 -4.97 5.45 -4.89
CA VAL A 111 -4.78 4.84 -6.19
C VAL A 111 -3.56 5.45 -6.87
N GLU A 112 -2.70 4.60 -7.42
CA GLU A 112 -1.54 4.99 -8.21
C GLU A 112 -1.59 4.32 -9.58
N GLU A 113 -1.59 5.13 -10.64
CA GLU A 113 -1.46 4.67 -12.04
C GLU A 113 0.00 4.81 -12.47
N PHE A 114 0.56 3.73 -12.98
CA PHE A 114 1.89 3.66 -13.54
C PHE A 114 1.81 3.36 -15.04
N ILE A 115 2.66 4.01 -15.82
CA ILE A 115 2.81 3.75 -17.25
C ILE A 115 4.19 3.16 -17.53
N TRP A 116 4.25 2.23 -18.48
CA TRP A 116 5.50 1.69 -18.99
C TRP A 116 6.14 2.71 -19.94
N SER A 117 7.20 3.37 -19.47
CA SER A 117 7.83 4.48 -20.19
C SER A 117 9.35 4.37 -20.18
N ASP A 118 10.00 5.25 -20.93
CA ASP A 118 11.44 5.43 -20.89
C ASP A 118 11.81 6.29 -19.67
N VAL A 119 12.69 5.77 -18.82
CA VAL A 119 13.12 6.43 -17.58
C VAL A 119 14.62 6.65 -17.64
N ASN A 120 15.07 7.86 -17.31
CA ASN A 120 16.48 8.09 -17.08
C ASN A 120 16.87 7.54 -15.70
N THR A 121 17.59 6.43 -15.67
CA THR A 121 18.18 5.85 -14.45
C THR A 121 19.65 6.24 -14.25
N GLY A 122 20.20 7.03 -15.19
CA GLY A 122 21.51 7.65 -15.09
C GLY A 122 21.47 9.05 -14.47
N ASP A 123 22.60 9.74 -14.52
CA ASP A 123 22.72 11.12 -14.02
C ASP A 123 22.76 12.15 -15.17
N LEU A 124 22.94 13.43 -14.82
CA LEU A 124 22.94 14.53 -15.79
C LEU A 124 24.12 14.46 -16.77
N GLN A 125 25.24 13.86 -16.38
CA GLN A 125 26.45 13.75 -17.20
C GLN A 125 26.48 12.45 -18.00
N ASN A 126 25.86 11.39 -17.48
CA ASN A 126 25.79 10.07 -18.09
C ASN A 126 24.34 9.56 -18.05
N PRO A 127 23.46 10.09 -18.93
CA PRO A 127 22.07 9.64 -18.98
C PRO A 127 22.00 8.18 -19.44
N ARG A 128 21.15 7.40 -18.79
CA ARG A 128 20.89 5.99 -19.12
C ARG A 128 19.39 5.78 -19.19
N ILE A 129 18.89 5.53 -20.38
CA ILE A 129 17.46 5.34 -20.62
C ILE A 129 17.13 3.84 -20.56
N GLU A 130 16.26 3.48 -19.63
CA GLU A 130 15.77 2.12 -19.43
C GLU A 130 14.23 2.13 -19.42
N LYS A 131 13.62 1.00 -19.81
CA LYS A 131 12.16 0.84 -19.73
C LYS A 131 11.75 0.49 -18.30
N GLY A 132 10.75 1.17 -17.77
CA GLY A 132 10.25 0.96 -16.42
C GLY A 132 8.85 1.51 -16.21
N PHE A 133 8.19 1.07 -15.13
CA PHE A 133 6.95 1.67 -14.68
C PHE A 133 7.23 2.97 -13.93
N THR A 134 6.62 4.07 -14.38
CA THR A 134 6.68 5.38 -13.73
C THR A 134 5.31 5.81 -13.31
N LEU A 135 5.20 6.44 -12.13
CA LEU A 135 3.96 7.05 -11.68
C LEU A 135 3.51 8.11 -12.68
N ASN A 136 2.31 7.92 -13.23
CA ASN A 136 1.67 8.82 -14.20
C ASN A 136 0.64 9.71 -13.50
N ALA A 137 -0.19 9.12 -12.66
CA ALA A 137 -1.27 9.79 -11.96
C ALA A 137 -1.54 9.11 -10.61
N TYR A 138 -2.12 9.84 -9.68
CA TYR A 138 -2.58 9.29 -8.42
C TYR A 138 -3.82 10.02 -7.89
N GLY A 139 -4.58 9.33 -7.06
CA GLY A 139 -5.72 9.87 -6.32
C GLY A 139 -5.72 9.32 -4.90
N GLU A 140 -6.07 10.15 -3.93
CA GLU A 140 -6.11 9.75 -2.52
C GLU A 140 -7.33 10.36 -1.84
N CYS A 141 -8.09 9.56 -1.12
CA CYS A 141 -9.22 9.97 -0.31
C CYS A 141 -9.03 9.53 1.15
N ASN A 142 -9.21 10.46 2.08
CA ASN A 142 -9.05 10.31 3.54
C ASN A 142 -10.23 10.91 4.30
#